data_AF-A0A832SP35-F1
#
_entry.id   AF-A0A832SP35-F1
#
_cell.length_a   1.000
_cell.length_b   1.000
_cell.length_c   1.000
_cell.angle_alpha   90.00
_cell.angle_beta   90.00
_cell.angle_gamma   90.00
#
_symmetry.space_group_name_H-M   'P 1'
#
loop_
_entity.id
_entity.type
_entity.pdbx_description
1 polymer ?
#
loop_
_entity_poly.entity_id
_entity_poly.type
_entity_poly.pdbx_seq_one_letter_code
_entity_poly.pdbx_strand_id
1 'polypeptide(L)'
;MSADAATNPDIPDPNQNFVLTGAGATFPFPLIDLWRVEYKNSFDNVDLNYQSIGSGGGIKQHIETTVNFAASDKPLTESERELAPGTLHIPESIGGVVIAYNLPEVPYDGLKLTADAVAGIFLGEITKWNDPKITSENPELNLPDAEIVTVHRSDGSGTTFIFTDYLTTVSSTWDEKVGIGKSVAWPNGLGAAGNEGVASIVKSTEYSIGYIELAYAFQTGIDFAYVENADKTAFIEPSLESISAASSGASDSLPAAEDSWVGVSLVNAPGTQSYPIASFTYLLVFDDLKSVTDSKAQAKAVIHMINWMITEGQQYSSSLLYVPLSDKVVKLSQDGLQKIKYDGELLWDPNAVSTASTQEVKQETVNSEEGGGCLIATATYGSEFAPQVQQLREIRDNQLMNTESGSAFMSGFNELYYTFSPTIADMERESPIFKEAVKLGLTPMLSTLAIMENAETESEVLGLGLSVIALNLGMYIAAPAMMFYGISKKVKSIKLS
;
A
#
# COMPACT_ATOMS: atom_id res chain seq x y z
N MET A 1 36.97 16.65 -2.13
CA MET A 1 36.78 16.12 -3.49
C MET A 1 35.30 15.83 -3.60
N SER A 2 34.59 16.58 -4.44
CA SER A 2 33.12 16.55 -4.53
C SER A 2 32.67 15.17 -4.99
N ALA A 3 31.64 14.63 -4.34
CA ALA A 3 30.91 13.50 -4.87
C ALA A 3 30.28 13.95 -6.19
N ASP A 4 30.61 13.28 -7.29
CA ASP A 4 29.96 13.48 -8.58
C ASP A 4 28.47 13.20 -8.41
N ALA A 5 27.64 14.23 -8.62
CA ALA A 5 26.20 14.05 -8.69
C ALA A 5 25.91 13.20 -9.92
N ALA A 6 25.42 11.98 -9.72
CA ALA A 6 24.90 11.18 -10.82
C ALA A 6 23.82 12.02 -11.55
N THR A 7 23.91 12.12 -12.87
CA THR A 7 22.86 12.75 -13.68
C THR A 7 21.58 11.93 -13.52
N ASN A 8 20.41 12.56 -13.38
CA ASN A 8 19.13 11.83 -13.35
C ASN A 8 18.85 11.15 -14.70
N PRO A 9 18.08 10.03 -14.74
CA PRO A 9 17.64 9.45 -16.00
C PRO A 9 16.76 10.43 -16.79
N ASP A 10 16.70 10.25 -18.11
CA ASP A 10 15.86 11.07 -18.98
C ASP A 10 14.39 11.00 -18.55
N ILE A 11 13.75 12.17 -18.44
CA ILE A 11 12.31 12.28 -18.19
C ILE A 11 11.53 11.66 -19.37
N PRO A 12 10.41 10.95 -19.14
CA PRO A 12 9.56 10.42 -20.20
C PRO A 12 9.11 11.52 -21.19
N ASP A 13 9.08 11.23 -22.49
CA ASP A 13 8.62 12.19 -23.51
C ASP A 13 7.15 12.56 -23.25
N PRO A 14 6.83 13.82 -22.91
CA PRO A 14 5.47 14.24 -22.57
C PRO A 14 4.49 14.14 -23.77
N ASN A 15 4.99 13.94 -24.99
CA ASN A 15 4.15 13.76 -26.18
C ASN A 15 3.76 12.30 -26.44
N GLN A 16 4.19 11.38 -25.58
CA GLN A 16 3.89 9.95 -25.67
C GLN A 16 3.26 9.47 -24.38
N ASN A 17 2.25 8.60 -24.49
CA ASN A 17 1.62 7.96 -23.34
C ASN A 17 2.26 6.60 -23.09
N PHE A 18 2.56 6.32 -21.82
CA PHE A 18 3.16 5.08 -21.38
C PHE A 18 2.25 4.41 -20.36
N VAL A 19 1.96 3.13 -20.58
CA VAL A 19 1.40 2.25 -19.55
C VAL A 19 2.51 1.32 -19.10
N LEU A 20 2.87 1.41 -17.83
CA LEU A 20 3.83 0.55 -17.17
C LEU A 20 3.08 -0.53 -16.40
N THR A 21 3.67 -1.72 -16.30
CA THR A 21 3.10 -2.88 -15.64
C THR A 21 4.07 -3.40 -14.59
N GLY A 22 3.56 -3.58 -13.38
CA GLY A 22 4.29 -4.19 -12.28
C GLY A 22 3.43 -5.25 -11.59
N ALA A 23 4.05 -6.24 -10.96
CA ALA A 23 3.31 -7.22 -10.17
C ALA A 23 4.16 -7.81 -9.05
N GLY A 24 3.52 -8.18 -7.94
CA GLY A 24 4.17 -9.00 -6.93
C GLY A 24 3.76 -8.66 -5.51
N ALA A 25 4.76 -8.38 -4.68
CA ALA A 25 4.62 -8.22 -3.26
C ALA A 25 3.43 -7.34 -2.85
N THR A 26 2.65 -7.85 -1.90
CA THR A 26 1.59 -7.08 -1.25
C THR A 26 2.14 -6.26 -0.08
N PHE A 27 3.32 -6.58 0.43
CA PHE A 27 3.93 -5.86 1.55
C PHE A 27 4.18 -4.37 1.27
N PRO A 28 4.73 -3.96 0.11
CA PRO A 28 4.92 -2.54 -0.23
C PRO A 28 3.72 -1.93 -0.97
N PHE A 29 2.65 -2.68 -1.22
CA PHE A 29 1.57 -2.23 -2.09
C PHE A 29 0.94 -0.88 -1.69
N PRO A 30 0.67 -0.58 -0.41
CA PRO A 30 0.20 0.74 -0.01
C PRO A 30 1.11 1.89 -0.46
N LEU A 31 2.42 1.69 -0.42
CA LEU A 31 3.41 2.70 -0.84
C LEU A 31 3.52 2.78 -2.37
N ILE A 32 3.53 1.64 -3.06
CA ILE A 32 3.54 1.60 -4.54
C ILE A 32 2.28 2.26 -5.11
N ASP A 33 1.10 2.03 -4.51
CA ASP A 33 -0.15 2.65 -4.98
C ASP A 33 -0.15 4.16 -4.76
N LEU A 34 0.38 4.65 -3.64
CA LEU A 34 0.58 6.08 -3.43
C LEU A 34 1.58 6.66 -4.44
N TRP A 35 2.71 5.99 -4.68
CA TRP A 35 3.68 6.41 -5.69
C TRP A 35 3.09 6.45 -7.10
N ARG A 36 2.23 5.49 -7.46
CA ARG A 36 1.52 5.50 -8.75
C ARG A 36 0.72 6.80 -8.92
N VAL A 37 -0.01 7.23 -7.89
CA VAL A 37 -0.81 8.45 -7.92
C VAL A 37 0.09 9.69 -8.01
N GLU A 38 1.10 9.79 -7.14
CA GLU A 38 1.95 10.98 -7.07
C GLU A 38 2.89 11.14 -8.27
N TYR A 39 3.36 10.02 -8.82
CA TYR A 39 4.11 10.03 -10.07
C TYR A 39 3.23 10.48 -11.25
N LYS A 40 1.98 9.99 -11.33
CA LYS A 40 1.02 10.43 -12.36
C LYS A 40 0.71 11.93 -12.27
N ASN A 41 0.63 12.48 -11.06
CA ASN A 41 0.45 13.92 -10.86
C ASN A 41 1.62 14.74 -11.44
N SER A 42 2.83 14.19 -11.39
CA SER A 42 4.05 14.84 -11.91
C SER A 42 4.28 14.57 -13.41
N PHE A 43 3.81 13.41 -13.89
CA PHE A 43 3.99 12.90 -15.25
C PHE A 43 2.66 12.31 -15.75
N ASP A 44 1.75 13.19 -16.19
CA ASP A 44 0.37 12.85 -16.58
C ASP A 44 0.27 11.91 -17.79
N ASN A 45 1.37 11.69 -18.49
CA ASN A 45 1.50 10.78 -19.62
C ASN A 45 1.98 9.37 -19.22
N VAL A 46 2.21 9.08 -17.93
CA VAL A 46 2.65 7.75 -17.47
C VAL A 46 1.67 7.16 -16.46
N ASP A 47 1.09 6.02 -16.80
CA ASP A 47 0.28 5.21 -15.89
C ASP A 47 1.07 3.99 -15.41
N LEU A 48 1.00 3.66 -14.12
CA LEU A 48 1.46 2.37 -13.61
C LEU A 48 0.26 1.49 -13.27
N ASN A 49 0.19 0.32 -13.86
CA ASN A 49 -0.70 -0.76 -13.46
C ASN A 49 0.08 -1.77 -12.60
N TYR A 50 -0.06 -1.67 -11.27
CA TYR A 50 0.58 -2.60 -10.34
C TYR A 50 -0.42 -3.65 -9.81
N GLN A 51 -0.05 -4.93 -9.91
CA GLN A 51 -0.86 -6.05 -9.47
C GLN A 51 -0.34 -6.63 -8.14
N SER A 52 -1.09 -6.40 -7.05
CA SER A 52 -0.80 -6.92 -5.71
C SER A 52 -1.19 -8.41 -5.62
N ILE A 53 -0.26 -9.31 -5.95
CA ILE A 53 -0.51 -10.76 -6.11
C ILE A 53 0.41 -11.66 -5.27
N GLY A 54 1.19 -11.06 -4.37
CA GLY A 54 2.21 -11.74 -3.59
C GLY A 54 3.53 -11.90 -4.35
N SER A 55 4.62 -11.93 -3.59
CA SER A 55 6.00 -11.95 -4.07
C SER A 55 6.29 -13.19 -4.93
N GLY A 56 5.65 -14.33 -4.61
CA GLY A 56 5.73 -15.53 -5.44
C GLY A 56 5.10 -15.36 -6.83
N GLY A 57 3.98 -14.62 -6.92
CA GLY A 57 3.36 -14.24 -8.19
C GLY A 57 4.23 -13.27 -9.00
N GLY A 58 4.80 -12.27 -8.33
CA GLY A 58 5.73 -11.31 -8.94
C GLY A 58 6.97 -11.98 -9.52
N ILE A 59 7.66 -12.81 -8.73
CA ILE A 59 8.83 -13.58 -9.20
C ILE A 59 8.47 -14.44 -10.42
N LYS A 60 7.30 -15.09 -10.41
CA LYS A 60 6.84 -15.89 -11.54
C LYS A 60 6.65 -15.03 -12.79
N GLN A 61 5.96 -13.89 -12.69
CA GLN A 61 5.73 -13.00 -13.83
C GLN A 61 7.03 -12.36 -14.34
N HIS A 62 8.00 -12.11 -13.45
CA HIS A 62 9.34 -11.67 -13.81
C HIS A 62 10.07 -12.71 -14.66
N ILE A 63 10.12 -13.97 -14.20
CA ILE A 63 10.72 -15.09 -14.95
C ILE A 63 10.01 -15.30 -16.29
N GLU A 64 8.68 -15.15 -16.32
CA GLU A 64 7.88 -15.29 -17.54
C GLU A 64 7.90 -14.04 -18.44
N THR A 65 8.61 -12.97 -18.04
CA THR A 65 8.76 -11.71 -18.79
C THR A 65 7.42 -11.02 -19.14
N THR A 66 6.42 -11.12 -18.26
CA THR A 66 5.05 -10.62 -18.53
C THR A 66 4.75 -9.23 -17.97
N VAL A 67 5.68 -8.65 -17.21
CA VAL A 67 5.60 -7.31 -16.61
C VAL A 67 6.90 -6.55 -16.82
N ASN A 68 6.85 -5.22 -16.79
CA ASN A 68 8.06 -4.39 -16.93
C ASN A 68 9.02 -4.57 -15.75
N PHE A 69 8.47 -4.73 -14.54
CA PHE A 69 9.22 -5.05 -13.32
C PHE A 69 8.33 -5.87 -12.37
N ALA A 70 8.95 -6.60 -11.44
CA ALA A 70 8.21 -7.27 -10.36
C ALA A 70 8.60 -6.69 -9.01
N ALA A 71 7.82 -6.98 -7.96
CA ALA A 71 8.21 -6.69 -6.58
C ALA A 71 8.25 -7.96 -5.73
N SER A 72 9.22 -8.04 -4.81
CA SER A 72 9.38 -9.16 -3.89
C SER A 72 10.03 -8.74 -2.59
N ASP A 73 9.51 -9.21 -1.46
CA ASP A 73 10.11 -9.02 -0.13
C ASP A 73 11.16 -10.09 0.21
N LYS A 74 11.22 -11.12 -0.63
CA LYS A 74 12.19 -12.20 -0.57
C LYS A 74 13.21 -12.00 -1.70
N PRO A 75 14.52 -12.06 -1.44
CA PRO A 75 15.52 -12.15 -2.50
C PRO A 75 15.28 -13.35 -3.43
N LEU A 76 15.62 -13.23 -4.71
CA LEU A 76 15.55 -14.38 -5.62
C LEU A 76 16.48 -15.48 -5.13
N THR A 77 16.04 -16.74 -5.13
CA THR A 77 16.97 -17.86 -4.93
C THR A 77 17.96 -17.92 -6.10
N GLU A 78 19.06 -18.65 -5.91
CA GLU A 78 20.00 -18.94 -7.00
C GLU A 78 19.29 -19.55 -8.23
N SER A 79 18.40 -20.52 -8.00
CA SER A 79 17.60 -21.15 -9.07
C SER A 79 16.63 -20.18 -9.75
N GLU A 80 16.02 -19.24 -9.02
CA GLU A 80 15.15 -18.22 -9.61
C GLU A 80 15.98 -17.22 -10.44
N ARG A 81 17.20 -16.86 -10.02
CA ARG A 81 18.11 -16.03 -10.82
C ARG A 81 18.60 -16.72 -12.09
N GLU A 82 18.85 -18.03 -12.04
CA GLU A 82 19.21 -18.81 -13.23
C GLU A 82 18.09 -18.80 -14.29
N LEU A 83 16.83 -18.74 -13.86
CA LEU A 83 15.66 -18.66 -14.74
C LEU A 83 15.39 -17.24 -15.25
N ALA A 84 15.86 -16.22 -14.55
CA ALA A 84 15.76 -14.80 -14.93
C ALA A 84 17.14 -14.14 -14.92
N PRO A 85 18.05 -14.52 -15.84
CA PRO A 85 19.39 -13.95 -15.90
C PRO A 85 19.34 -12.45 -16.19
N GLY A 86 20.30 -11.69 -15.64
CA GLY A 86 20.33 -10.24 -15.78
C GLY A 86 19.34 -9.50 -14.86
N THR A 87 18.72 -10.18 -13.90
CA THR A 87 17.86 -9.50 -12.92
C THR A 87 18.69 -8.67 -11.94
N LEU A 88 18.29 -7.42 -11.79
CA LEU A 88 18.73 -6.49 -10.76
C LEU A 88 17.75 -6.52 -9.58
N HIS A 89 18.28 -6.50 -8.36
CA HIS A 89 17.54 -6.26 -7.13
C HIS A 89 17.69 -4.78 -6.75
N ILE A 90 16.58 -4.06 -6.78
CA ILE A 90 16.51 -2.64 -6.42
C ILE A 90 15.69 -2.51 -5.14
N PRO A 91 16.31 -2.33 -3.95
CA PRO A 91 15.56 -2.04 -2.74
C PRO A 91 14.69 -0.80 -2.94
N GLU A 92 13.41 -0.90 -2.60
CA GLU A 92 12.48 0.24 -2.72
C GLU A 92 12.11 0.85 -1.37
N SER A 93 12.08 0.04 -0.31
CA SER A 93 11.79 0.50 1.05
C SER A 93 12.13 -0.57 2.09
N ILE A 94 11.96 -0.24 3.36
CA ILE A 94 12.05 -1.17 4.49
C ILE A 94 10.73 -1.08 5.28
N GLY A 95 10.18 -2.23 5.70
CA GLY A 95 8.99 -2.28 6.54
C GLY A 95 9.11 -3.33 7.64
N GLY A 96 8.05 -3.45 8.44
CA GLY A 96 7.95 -4.40 9.55
C GLY A 96 6.74 -5.31 9.39
N VAL A 97 6.93 -6.60 9.64
CA VAL A 97 5.82 -7.55 9.78
C VAL A 97 5.37 -7.54 11.24
N VAL A 98 4.12 -7.18 11.49
CA VAL A 98 3.52 -7.14 12.82
C VAL A 98 2.70 -8.39 13.10
N ILE A 99 2.63 -8.75 14.38
CA ILE A 99 1.74 -9.79 14.87
C ILE A 99 0.41 -9.13 15.23
N ALA A 100 -0.46 -9.03 14.24
CA ALA A 100 -1.78 -8.43 14.36
C ALA A 100 -2.74 -9.39 15.09
N TYR A 101 -3.55 -8.87 16.00
CA TYR A 101 -4.50 -9.67 16.76
C TYR A 101 -5.85 -8.97 16.93
N ASN A 102 -6.84 -9.75 17.35
CA ASN A 102 -8.16 -9.26 17.72
C ASN A 102 -8.55 -9.83 19.08
N LEU A 103 -8.35 -9.03 20.12
CA LEU A 103 -8.71 -9.34 21.50
C LEU A 103 -9.55 -8.17 22.03
N PRO A 104 -10.89 -8.21 21.88
CA PRO A 104 -11.75 -7.08 22.22
C PRO A 104 -11.61 -6.57 23.66
N GLU A 105 -11.13 -7.43 24.57
CA GLU A 105 -10.94 -7.14 25.98
C GLU A 105 -9.57 -6.54 26.32
N VAL A 106 -8.61 -6.54 25.38
CA VAL A 106 -7.23 -6.08 25.60
C VAL A 106 -7.04 -4.67 25.03
N PRO A 107 -6.45 -3.73 25.79
CA PRO A 107 -6.09 -2.42 25.27
C PRO A 107 -5.01 -2.51 24.17
N TYR A 108 -5.05 -1.57 23.23
CA TYR A 108 -4.17 -1.47 22.05
C TYR A 108 -2.68 -1.72 22.34
N ASP A 109 -2.11 -1.10 23.37
CA ASP A 109 -0.69 -1.12 23.75
C ASP A 109 -0.30 -2.28 24.70
N GLY A 110 -1.22 -3.24 24.90
CA GLY A 110 -1.13 -4.16 26.01
C GLY A 110 -0.29 -5.43 25.76
N LEU A 111 -0.37 -6.02 24.56
CA LEU A 111 0.07 -7.40 24.37
C LEU A 111 1.56 -7.52 24.03
N LYS A 112 2.30 -8.21 24.89
CA LYS A 112 3.72 -8.55 24.72
C LYS A 112 3.86 -10.03 24.39
N LEU A 113 4.62 -10.36 23.35
CA LEU A 113 4.87 -11.74 22.95
C LEU A 113 6.37 -12.02 22.85
N THR A 114 6.81 -13.10 23.50
CA THR A 114 8.16 -13.66 23.32
C THR A 114 8.23 -14.45 22.02
N ALA A 115 9.45 -14.69 21.54
CA ALA A 115 9.68 -15.57 20.40
C ALA A 115 9.04 -16.97 20.59
N ASP A 116 9.16 -17.53 21.80
CA ASP A 116 8.59 -18.83 22.14
C ASP A 116 7.05 -18.83 22.12
N ALA A 117 6.42 -17.72 22.54
CA ALA A 117 4.97 -17.56 22.47
C ALA A 117 4.50 -17.47 21.01
N VAL A 118 5.14 -16.64 20.18
CA VAL A 118 4.78 -16.52 18.76
C VAL A 118 4.94 -17.87 18.05
N ALA A 119 6.09 -18.55 18.21
CA ALA A 119 6.30 -19.86 17.59
C ALA A 119 5.30 -20.91 18.11
N GLY A 120 5.04 -20.94 19.41
CA GLY A 120 4.09 -21.89 20.02
C GLY A 120 2.66 -21.71 19.51
N ILE A 121 2.21 -20.47 19.29
CA ILE A 121 0.90 -20.15 18.72
C ILE A 121 0.80 -20.72 17.29
N PHE A 122 1.75 -20.39 16.41
CA PHE A 122 1.70 -20.82 15.01
C PHE A 122 2.04 -22.31 14.80
N LEU A 123 2.67 -22.98 15.78
CA LEU A 123 2.80 -24.43 15.83
C LEU A 123 1.51 -25.14 16.30
N GLY A 124 0.56 -24.41 16.90
CA GLY A 124 -0.61 -24.99 17.56
C GLY A 124 -0.32 -25.64 18.90
N GLU A 125 0.83 -25.35 19.50
CA GLU A 125 1.20 -25.82 20.84
C GLU A 125 0.58 -24.93 21.93
N ILE A 126 0.42 -23.64 21.62
CA ILE A 126 -0.35 -22.68 22.43
C ILE A 126 -1.69 -22.47 21.72
N THR A 127 -2.76 -22.90 22.36
CA THR A 127 -4.11 -22.93 21.76
C THR A 127 -5.07 -21.92 22.36
N LYS A 128 -4.71 -21.30 23.50
CA LYS A 128 -5.57 -20.37 24.23
C LYS A 128 -4.84 -19.11 24.65
N TRP A 129 -5.56 -17.99 24.70
CA TRP A 129 -5.00 -16.68 25.06
C TRP A 129 -4.53 -16.57 26.52
N ASN A 130 -5.14 -17.34 27.43
CA ASN A 130 -4.73 -17.40 28.84
C ASN A 130 -3.56 -18.38 29.12
N ASP A 131 -2.85 -18.85 28.09
CA ASP A 131 -1.72 -19.77 28.28
C ASP A 131 -0.64 -19.14 29.18
N PRO A 132 0.00 -19.91 30.09
CA PRO A 132 1.08 -19.42 30.95
C PRO A 132 2.22 -18.72 30.21
N LYS A 133 2.54 -19.14 28.97
CA LYS A 133 3.60 -18.53 28.16
C LYS A 133 3.24 -17.13 27.63
N ILE A 134 1.96 -16.78 27.59
CA ILE A 134 1.47 -15.45 27.22
C ILE A 134 1.23 -14.64 28.49
N THR A 135 0.52 -15.21 29.47
CA THR A 135 0.14 -14.49 30.70
C THR A 135 1.33 -14.10 31.59
N SER A 136 2.46 -14.83 31.54
CA SER A 136 3.66 -14.47 32.33
C SER A 136 4.25 -13.11 31.96
N GLU A 137 4.16 -12.74 30.68
CA GLU A 137 4.67 -11.46 30.15
C GLU A 137 3.64 -10.34 30.18
N ASN A 138 2.39 -10.68 30.53
CA ASN A 138 1.25 -9.78 30.52
C ASN A 138 0.43 -9.86 31.83
N PRO A 139 1.05 -9.80 33.03
CA PRO A 139 0.33 -9.97 34.30
C PRO A 139 -0.71 -8.87 34.58
N GLU A 140 -0.61 -7.73 33.90
CA GLU A 140 -1.55 -6.62 33.96
C GLU A 140 -2.81 -6.83 33.10
N LEU A 141 -2.78 -7.77 32.15
CA LEU A 141 -3.88 -8.02 31.22
C LEU A 141 -4.78 -9.16 31.71
N ASN A 142 -6.08 -8.98 31.55
CA ASN A 142 -7.07 -10.03 31.78
C ASN A 142 -7.27 -10.83 30.48
N LEU A 143 -6.31 -11.70 30.15
CA LEU A 143 -6.39 -12.51 28.92
C LEU A 143 -7.48 -13.59 29.03
N PRO A 144 -8.34 -13.76 28.00
CA PRO A 144 -9.51 -14.64 28.07
C PRO A 144 -9.14 -16.12 27.95
N ASP A 145 -9.98 -16.99 28.51
CA ASP A 145 -9.97 -18.45 28.25
C ASP A 145 -10.61 -18.77 26.89
N ALA A 146 -10.12 -18.11 25.84
CA ALA A 146 -10.61 -18.24 24.47
C ALA A 146 -9.57 -18.98 23.60
N GLU A 147 -10.06 -19.82 22.69
CA GLU A 147 -9.23 -20.48 21.68
C GLU A 147 -8.64 -19.45 20.72
N ILE A 148 -7.37 -19.64 20.35
CA ILE A 148 -6.66 -18.79 19.40
C ILE A 148 -7.00 -19.22 17.97
N VAL A 149 -7.42 -18.26 17.15
CA VAL A 149 -7.63 -18.48 15.72
C VAL A 149 -6.45 -17.91 14.93
N THR A 150 -5.52 -18.77 14.51
CA THR A 150 -4.39 -18.35 13.69
C THR A 150 -4.85 -18.04 12.25
N VAL A 151 -4.25 -17.01 11.65
CA VAL A 151 -4.48 -16.59 10.27
C VAL A 151 -3.14 -16.49 9.56
N HIS A 152 -3.04 -17.06 8.37
CA HIS A 152 -1.83 -17.05 7.56
C HIS A 152 -2.14 -16.74 6.10
N ARG A 153 -1.10 -16.50 5.31
CA ARG A 153 -1.23 -16.29 3.87
C ARG A 153 -1.54 -17.61 3.16
N SER A 154 -2.43 -17.57 2.17
CA SER A 154 -2.75 -18.70 1.29
C SER A 154 -1.96 -18.66 -0.02
N ASP A 155 -1.43 -17.50 -0.41
CA ASP A 155 -0.66 -17.26 -1.62
C ASP A 155 0.86 -17.25 -1.36
N GLY A 156 1.66 -17.38 -2.42
CA GLY A 156 3.12 -17.30 -2.33
C GLY A 156 3.59 -15.91 -1.92
N SER A 157 4.00 -15.75 -0.67
CA SER A 157 4.15 -14.45 -0.03
C SER A 157 5.57 -14.21 0.50
N GLY A 158 6.12 -13.02 0.24
CA GLY A 158 7.34 -12.54 0.87
C GLY A 158 7.14 -12.21 2.35
N THR A 159 5.97 -11.71 2.76
CA THR A 159 5.61 -11.55 4.17
C THR A 159 5.66 -12.89 4.92
N THR A 160 5.18 -13.99 4.29
CA THR A 160 5.32 -15.35 4.84
C THR A 160 6.78 -15.78 4.91
N PHE A 161 7.58 -15.46 3.89
CA PHE A 161 9.01 -15.74 3.93
C PHE A 161 9.68 -15.04 5.11
N ILE A 162 9.45 -13.74 5.31
CA ILE A 162 10.02 -12.96 6.42
C ILE A 162 9.56 -13.53 7.77
N PHE A 163 8.26 -13.81 7.92
CA PHE A 163 7.72 -14.32 9.17
C PHE A 163 8.25 -15.73 9.50
N THR A 164 8.35 -16.61 8.50
CA THR A 164 8.91 -17.95 8.71
C THR A 164 10.43 -17.95 8.87
N ASP A 165 11.15 -16.99 8.28
CA ASP A 165 12.58 -16.74 8.57
C ASP A 165 12.78 -16.37 10.04
N TYR A 166 11.93 -15.47 10.56
CA TYR A 166 11.92 -15.12 11.99
C TYR A 166 11.68 -16.36 12.85
N LEU A 167 10.62 -17.13 12.57
CA LEU A 167 10.29 -18.32 13.35
C LEU A 167 11.38 -19.39 13.30
N THR A 168 11.98 -19.64 12.13
CA THR A 168 13.15 -20.53 11.99
C THR A 168 14.35 -20.02 12.78
N THR A 169 14.60 -18.71 12.78
CA THR A 169 15.73 -18.11 13.50
C THR A 169 15.59 -18.25 15.01
N VAL A 170 14.38 -18.10 15.55
CA VAL A 170 14.15 -18.06 17.01
C VAL A 170 13.66 -19.36 17.62
N SER A 171 13.18 -20.31 16.80
CA SER A 171 12.64 -21.59 17.28
C SER A 171 13.19 -22.77 16.47
N SER A 172 14.03 -23.59 17.11
CA SER A 172 14.53 -24.82 16.50
C SER A 172 13.40 -25.83 16.22
N THR A 173 12.33 -25.82 17.03
CA THR A 173 11.15 -26.68 16.79
C THR A 173 10.40 -26.26 15.54
N TRP A 174 10.29 -24.95 15.27
CA TRP A 174 9.74 -24.46 14.01
C TRP A 174 10.60 -24.88 12.83
N ASP A 175 11.91 -24.67 12.92
CA ASP A 175 12.86 -25.00 11.85
C ASP A 175 12.79 -26.48 11.46
N GLU A 176 12.79 -27.38 12.46
CA GLU A 176 12.71 -28.82 12.23
C GLU A 176 11.37 -29.29 11.64
N LYS A 177 10.25 -28.67 12.02
CA LYS A 177 8.89 -29.12 11.65
C LYS A 177 8.35 -28.46 10.38
N VAL A 178 8.64 -27.19 10.18
CA VAL A 178 8.00 -26.33 9.16
C VAL A 178 9.04 -25.67 8.26
N GLY A 179 10.06 -25.05 8.85
CA GLY A 179 11.12 -24.33 8.14
C GLY A 179 10.68 -22.99 7.53
N ILE A 180 11.51 -22.49 6.62
CA ILE A 180 11.39 -21.19 5.96
C ILE A 180 10.84 -21.32 4.54
N GLY A 181 9.96 -20.41 4.13
CA GLY A 181 9.54 -20.34 2.72
C GLY A 181 8.48 -19.29 2.43
N LYS A 182 8.27 -19.01 1.14
CA LYS A 182 7.14 -18.17 0.67
C LYS A 182 5.78 -18.87 0.76
N SER A 183 5.80 -20.19 0.97
CA SER A 183 4.67 -21.06 1.25
C SER A 183 5.20 -22.24 2.06
N VAL A 184 4.55 -22.58 3.17
CA VAL A 184 4.91 -23.69 4.05
C VAL A 184 3.67 -24.53 4.38
N ALA A 185 3.87 -25.74 4.88
CA ALA A 185 2.78 -26.58 5.37
C ALA A 185 2.36 -26.12 6.78
N TRP A 186 1.47 -25.14 6.84
CA TRP A 186 0.97 -24.59 8.11
C TRP A 186 0.31 -25.67 8.99
N PRO A 187 0.70 -25.79 10.28
CA PRO A 187 0.10 -26.76 11.20
C PRO A 187 -1.42 -26.55 11.40
N ASN A 188 -1.85 -25.30 11.43
CA ASN A 188 -3.24 -24.89 11.56
C ASN A 188 -3.45 -23.47 11.01
N GLY A 189 -4.70 -23.01 11.04
CA GLY A 189 -5.08 -21.63 10.78
C GLY A 189 -5.94 -21.45 9.53
N LEU A 190 -6.44 -20.22 9.39
CA LEU A 190 -7.22 -19.77 8.24
C LEU A 190 -6.29 -19.14 7.20
N GLY A 191 -6.37 -19.62 5.96
CA GLY A 191 -5.61 -19.05 4.86
C GLY A 191 -6.36 -17.92 4.16
N ALA A 192 -5.69 -16.79 3.92
CA ALA A 192 -6.20 -15.70 3.09
C ALA A 192 -5.14 -15.14 2.14
N ALA A 193 -5.58 -14.63 0.99
CA ALA A 193 -4.68 -14.05 0.00
C ALA A 193 -4.32 -12.60 0.35
N GLY A 194 -3.06 -12.24 0.17
CA GLY A 194 -2.58 -10.87 0.39
C GLY A 194 -2.49 -10.46 1.87
N ASN A 195 -1.88 -9.31 2.13
CA ASN A 195 -1.96 -8.69 3.47
C ASN A 195 -3.40 -8.24 3.76
N GLU A 196 -4.11 -7.79 2.73
CA GLU A 196 -5.50 -7.36 2.72
C GLU A 196 -6.42 -8.45 3.29
N GLY A 197 -6.28 -9.68 2.79
CA GLY A 197 -7.11 -10.80 3.21
C GLY A 197 -6.83 -11.22 4.65
N VAL A 198 -5.55 -11.29 5.04
CA VAL A 198 -5.17 -11.62 6.42
C VAL A 198 -5.67 -10.55 7.38
N ALA A 199 -5.44 -9.26 7.08
CA ALA A 199 -5.94 -8.13 7.87
C ALA A 199 -7.47 -8.16 8.01
N SER A 200 -8.20 -8.44 6.91
CA SER A 200 -9.65 -8.55 6.93
C SER A 200 -10.14 -9.68 7.84
N ILE A 201 -9.52 -10.86 7.81
CA ILE A 201 -9.90 -11.97 8.70
C ILE A 201 -9.59 -11.61 10.16
N VAL A 202 -8.38 -11.08 10.43
CA VAL A 202 -7.99 -10.71 11.81
C VAL A 202 -8.99 -9.70 12.39
N LYS A 203 -9.29 -8.64 11.64
CA LYS A 203 -10.22 -7.59 12.06
C LYS A 203 -11.64 -8.09 12.34
N SER A 204 -12.12 -9.08 11.60
CA SER A 204 -13.51 -9.56 11.68
C SER A 204 -13.69 -10.79 12.56
N THR A 205 -12.61 -11.43 13.00
CA THR A 205 -12.65 -12.66 13.78
C THR A 205 -12.12 -12.41 15.18
N GLU A 206 -12.99 -12.43 16.19
CA GLU A 206 -12.57 -12.36 17.59
C GLU A 206 -11.59 -13.49 17.93
N TYR A 207 -10.65 -13.19 18.81
CA TYR A 207 -9.62 -14.10 19.30
C TYR A 207 -8.64 -14.59 18.23
N SER A 208 -8.56 -13.88 17.10
CA SER A 208 -7.65 -14.21 16.02
C SER A 208 -6.29 -13.54 16.15
N ILE A 209 -5.29 -14.13 15.50
CA ILE A 209 -3.91 -13.63 15.40
C ILE A 209 -3.33 -13.99 14.04
N GLY A 210 -2.66 -13.03 13.40
CA GLY A 210 -2.03 -13.20 12.10
C GLY A 210 -0.79 -12.32 11.97
N TYR A 211 -0.16 -12.39 10.81
CA TYR A 211 1.02 -11.58 10.49
C TYR A 211 0.75 -10.76 9.23
N ILE A 212 0.94 -9.45 9.31
CA ILE A 212 0.73 -8.49 8.21
C ILE A 212 1.82 -7.43 8.24
N GLU A 213 2.01 -6.72 7.14
CA GLU A 213 2.87 -5.54 7.14
C GLU A 213 2.22 -4.39 7.96
N LEU A 214 3.04 -3.61 8.67
CA LEU A 214 2.63 -2.55 9.61
C LEU A 214 1.64 -1.53 9.01
N ALA A 215 1.84 -1.08 7.77
CA ALA A 215 0.94 -0.12 7.12
C ALA A 215 -0.50 -0.65 7.05
N TYR A 216 -0.70 -1.96 6.87
CA TYR A 216 -2.03 -2.57 6.87
C TYR A 216 -2.69 -2.50 8.24
N ALA A 217 -1.95 -2.78 9.30
CA ALA A 217 -2.47 -2.67 10.67
C ALA A 217 -2.83 -1.21 10.99
N PHE A 218 -1.95 -0.27 10.64
CA PHE A 218 -2.14 1.16 10.81
C PHE A 218 -3.38 1.68 10.07
N GLN A 219 -3.53 1.36 8.77
CA GLN A 219 -4.64 1.83 7.95
C GLN A 219 -5.99 1.26 8.39
N THR A 220 -6.00 0.04 8.92
CA THR A 220 -7.23 -0.64 9.31
C THR A 220 -7.55 -0.51 10.81
N GLY A 221 -6.63 0.04 11.61
CA GLY A 221 -6.78 0.15 13.06
C GLY A 221 -6.84 -1.21 13.76
N ILE A 222 -6.08 -2.19 13.27
CA ILE A 222 -5.95 -3.51 13.91
C ILE A 222 -4.85 -3.43 14.96
N ASP A 223 -5.12 -3.97 16.15
CA ASP A 223 -4.14 -4.06 17.23
C ASP A 223 -3.02 -5.04 16.88
N PHE A 224 -1.82 -4.77 17.39
CA PHE A 224 -0.65 -5.62 17.15
C PHE A 224 0.23 -5.74 18.39
N ALA A 225 0.95 -6.87 18.50
CA ALA A 225 1.75 -7.18 19.67
C ALA A 225 3.12 -6.50 19.63
N TYR A 226 3.67 -6.25 20.83
CA TYR A 226 5.05 -5.85 21.03
C TYR A 226 5.88 -7.13 21.11
N VAL A 227 6.96 -7.22 20.33
CA VAL A 227 7.70 -8.48 20.16
C VAL A 227 9.06 -8.38 20.84
N GLU A 228 9.43 -9.42 21.58
CA GLU A 228 10.74 -9.53 22.22
C GLU A 228 11.87 -9.42 21.18
N ASN A 229 12.83 -8.52 21.42
CA ASN A 229 13.98 -8.34 20.53
C ASN A 229 14.99 -9.51 20.60
N ALA A 230 15.91 -9.53 19.63
CA ALA A 230 16.96 -10.55 19.55
C ALA A 230 17.79 -10.70 20.84
N ASP A 231 18.05 -9.59 21.52
CA ASP A 231 18.86 -9.55 22.74
C ASP A 231 18.08 -10.01 24.00
N LYS A 232 16.76 -10.23 23.89
CA LYS A 232 15.87 -10.60 25.01
C LYS A 232 15.90 -9.60 26.15
N THR A 233 15.95 -8.33 25.81
CA THR A 233 16.07 -7.21 26.76
C THR A 233 14.83 -6.34 26.83
N ALA A 234 14.01 -6.33 25.78
CA ALA A 234 12.81 -5.52 25.70
C ALA A 234 11.78 -6.09 24.72
N PHE A 235 10.51 -5.74 24.94
CA PHE A 235 9.44 -5.92 23.97
C PHE A 235 9.32 -4.65 23.15
N ILE A 236 9.49 -4.78 21.84
CA ILE A 236 9.61 -3.65 20.92
C ILE A 236 8.30 -3.44 20.20
N GLU A 237 7.78 -2.22 20.29
CA GLU A 237 6.68 -1.75 19.45
C GLU A 237 7.16 -1.64 17.99
N PRO A 238 6.42 -2.17 17.00
CA PRO A 238 6.72 -1.91 15.60
C PRO A 238 6.41 -0.44 15.27
N SER A 239 7.46 0.31 14.93
CA SER A 239 7.38 1.72 14.55
C SER A 239 8.44 2.05 13.50
N LEU A 240 8.35 3.24 12.90
CA LEU A 240 9.38 3.72 11.98
C LEU A 240 10.77 3.70 12.63
N GLU A 241 10.87 4.11 13.89
CA GLU A 241 12.12 4.15 14.65
C GLU A 241 12.68 2.75 14.92
N SER A 242 11.85 1.81 15.36
CA SER A 242 12.30 0.46 15.72
C SER A 242 12.63 -0.41 14.50
N ILE A 243 11.91 -0.22 13.39
CA ILE A 243 12.22 -0.84 12.09
C ILE A 243 13.51 -0.22 11.52
N SER A 244 13.69 1.09 11.63
CA SER A 244 14.94 1.76 11.20
C SER A 244 16.14 1.27 12.02
N ALA A 245 15.97 1.08 13.33
CA ALA A 245 16.99 0.50 14.20
C ALA A 245 17.41 -0.90 13.74
N ALA A 246 16.47 -1.76 13.31
CA ALA A 246 16.79 -3.09 12.79
C ALA A 246 17.61 -3.07 11.49
N SER A 247 17.45 -2.04 10.66
CA SER A 247 18.22 -1.85 9.42
C SER A 247 19.58 -1.15 9.63
N SER A 248 19.86 -0.68 10.86
CA SER A 248 21.04 0.13 11.14
C SER A 248 22.33 -0.66 10.92
N GLY A 249 23.14 -0.21 9.95
CA GLY A 249 24.40 -0.85 9.57
C GLY A 249 24.29 -1.88 8.44
N ALA A 250 23.08 -2.24 8.00
CA ALA A 250 22.89 -3.19 6.90
C ALA A 250 23.50 -2.71 5.57
N SER A 251 23.51 -1.39 5.34
CA SER A 251 23.99 -0.77 4.09
C SER A 251 25.45 -1.10 3.73
N ASP A 252 26.27 -1.48 4.71
CA ASP A 252 27.69 -1.78 4.48
C ASP A 252 27.93 -3.18 3.91
N SER A 253 26.96 -4.08 4.07
CA SER A 253 27.03 -5.47 3.62
C SER A 253 26.11 -5.78 2.44
N LEU A 254 25.42 -4.78 1.88
CA LEU A 254 24.54 -5.00 0.75
C LEU A 254 25.36 -5.33 -0.52
N PRO A 255 24.98 -6.39 -1.26
CA PRO A 255 25.60 -6.72 -2.55
C PRO A 255 25.20 -5.69 -3.61
N ALA A 256 25.96 -5.60 -4.72
CA ALA A 256 25.54 -4.77 -5.84
C ALA A 256 24.18 -5.24 -6.39
N ALA A 257 23.48 -4.36 -7.12
CA ALA A 257 22.14 -4.67 -7.62
C ALA A 257 22.09 -5.93 -8.50
N GLU A 258 23.15 -6.20 -9.29
CA GLU A 258 23.24 -7.39 -10.15
C GLU A 258 23.75 -8.67 -9.44
N ASP A 259 24.24 -8.55 -8.22
CA ASP A 259 24.82 -9.66 -7.46
C ASP A 259 23.74 -10.47 -6.73
N SER A 260 24.12 -11.57 -6.08
CA SER A 260 23.18 -12.39 -5.31
C SER A 260 22.77 -11.70 -4.00
N TRP A 261 21.46 -11.49 -3.83
CA TRP A 261 20.86 -10.99 -2.59
C TRP A 261 20.38 -12.10 -1.64
N VAL A 262 20.60 -13.38 -1.95
CA VAL A 262 20.08 -14.54 -1.17
C VAL A 262 20.42 -14.48 0.32
N GLY A 263 21.57 -13.91 0.68
CA GLY A 263 22.02 -13.81 2.07
C GLY A 263 21.60 -12.55 2.82
N VAL A 264 20.82 -11.66 2.21
CA VAL A 264 20.39 -10.41 2.84
C VAL A 264 19.14 -10.67 3.69
N SER A 265 19.26 -10.45 5.00
CA SER A 265 18.14 -10.48 5.94
C SER A 265 18.32 -9.41 7.03
N LEU A 266 17.21 -8.80 7.43
CA LEU A 266 17.13 -7.90 8.60
C LEU A 266 16.41 -8.57 9.79
N VAL A 267 15.99 -9.83 9.62
CA VAL A 267 15.26 -10.57 10.63
C VAL A 267 16.14 -10.77 11.86
N ASN A 268 15.53 -10.53 13.02
CA ASN A 268 16.13 -10.68 14.34
C ASN A 268 17.45 -9.91 14.49
N ALA A 269 17.55 -8.73 13.87
CA ALA A 269 18.70 -7.85 14.00
C ALA A 269 18.98 -7.51 15.49
N PRO A 270 20.25 -7.49 15.92
CA PRO A 270 20.61 -7.19 17.30
C PRO A 270 20.31 -5.73 17.65
N GLY A 271 20.20 -5.42 18.94
CA GLY A 271 20.00 -4.06 19.44
C GLY A 271 18.76 -3.92 20.33
N THR A 272 18.89 -3.07 21.35
CA THR A 272 17.85 -2.86 22.37
C THR A 272 16.58 -2.18 21.85
N GLN A 273 16.61 -1.62 20.63
CA GLN A 273 15.47 -0.96 19.99
C GLN A 273 15.11 -1.58 18.63
N SER A 274 15.80 -2.66 18.23
CA SER A 274 15.62 -3.28 16.93
C SER A 274 14.35 -4.13 16.93
N TYR A 275 13.38 -3.78 16.08
CA TYR A 275 12.21 -4.61 15.89
C TYR A 275 12.59 -5.92 15.17
N PRO A 276 12.21 -7.10 15.68
CA PRO A 276 12.80 -8.37 15.24
C PRO A 276 12.28 -8.90 13.90
N ILE A 277 11.20 -8.34 13.34
CA ILE A 277 10.59 -8.84 12.10
C ILE A 277 10.56 -7.74 11.03
N ALA A 278 11.74 -7.19 10.73
CA ALA A 278 11.93 -6.17 9.69
C ALA A 278 12.48 -6.80 8.40
N SER A 279 12.21 -6.16 7.25
CA SER A 279 12.80 -6.56 5.97
C SER A 279 12.87 -5.41 4.98
N PHE A 280 13.86 -5.47 4.09
CA PHE A 280 13.78 -4.77 2.81
C PHE A 280 12.69 -5.40 1.93
N THR A 281 12.19 -4.61 0.99
CA THR A 281 11.45 -5.09 -0.18
C THR A 281 12.08 -4.54 -1.44
N TYR A 282 11.99 -5.31 -2.53
CA TYR A 282 12.80 -5.10 -3.74
C TYR A 282 11.94 -5.08 -4.99
N LEU A 283 12.25 -4.15 -5.89
CA LEU A 283 11.88 -4.23 -7.29
C LEU A 283 12.88 -5.12 -8.03
N LEU A 284 12.37 -6.01 -8.88
CA LEU A 284 13.12 -6.89 -9.75
C LEU A 284 13.01 -6.38 -11.18
N VAL A 285 14.15 -6.05 -11.79
CA VAL A 285 14.21 -5.40 -13.10
C VAL A 285 15.29 -6.07 -13.94
N PHE A 286 15.03 -6.36 -15.22
CA PHE A 286 16.08 -6.88 -16.10
C PHE A 286 17.08 -5.79 -16.48
N ASP A 287 18.35 -6.15 -16.61
CA ASP A 287 19.43 -5.30 -17.11
C ASP A 287 19.36 -5.06 -18.63
N ASP A 288 18.47 -5.75 -19.34
CA ASP A 288 18.00 -5.40 -20.68
C ASP A 288 16.46 -5.45 -20.72
N LEU A 289 15.83 -4.30 -20.98
CA LEU A 289 14.37 -4.16 -20.94
C LEU A 289 13.69 -4.51 -22.27
N LYS A 290 14.42 -4.92 -23.32
CA LYS A 290 13.86 -5.19 -24.64
C LYS A 290 12.77 -6.26 -24.63
N SER A 291 12.91 -7.30 -23.81
CA SER A 291 11.96 -8.42 -23.73
C SER A 291 10.68 -8.08 -22.98
N VAL A 292 10.72 -7.05 -22.14
CA VAL A 292 9.62 -6.68 -21.24
C VAL A 292 9.03 -5.31 -21.56
N THR A 293 9.45 -4.64 -22.64
CA THR A 293 8.93 -3.33 -23.05
C THR A 293 8.73 -3.24 -24.56
N ASP A 294 7.72 -2.51 -25.00
CA ASP A 294 7.36 -2.33 -26.41
C ASP A 294 8.34 -1.44 -27.16
N SER A 295 8.98 -0.51 -26.45
CA SER A 295 9.86 0.49 -27.06
C SER A 295 10.96 0.95 -26.11
N LYS A 296 12.02 1.51 -26.70
CA LYS A 296 13.11 2.18 -25.95
C LYS A 296 12.57 3.33 -25.08
N ALA A 297 11.54 4.04 -25.56
CA ALA A 297 10.92 5.14 -24.82
C ALA A 297 10.20 4.64 -23.56
N GLN A 298 9.45 3.53 -23.66
CA GLN A 298 8.82 2.89 -22.49
C GLN A 298 9.88 2.36 -21.52
N ALA A 299 10.97 1.76 -22.01
CA ALA A 299 12.08 1.32 -21.17
C ALA A 299 12.73 2.46 -20.37
N LYS A 300 12.91 3.63 -20.99
CA LYS A 300 13.35 4.84 -20.26
C LYS A 300 12.34 5.29 -19.21
N ALA A 301 11.04 5.21 -19.51
CA ALA A 301 9.99 5.55 -18.54
C ALA A 301 9.99 4.61 -17.32
N VAL A 302 10.26 3.31 -17.51
CA VAL A 302 10.46 2.35 -16.40
C VAL A 302 11.62 2.77 -15.52
N ILE A 303 12.80 3.04 -16.10
CA ILE A 303 13.99 3.46 -15.33
C ILE A 303 13.72 4.75 -14.56
N HIS A 304 13.10 5.73 -15.22
CA HIS A 304 12.79 7.01 -14.60
C HIS A 304 11.83 6.84 -13.42
N MET A 305 10.76 6.07 -13.58
CA MET A 305 9.80 5.82 -12.50
C MET A 305 10.45 5.12 -11.31
N ILE A 306 11.26 4.08 -11.54
CA ILE A 306 11.96 3.38 -10.47
C ILE A 306 12.96 4.30 -9.76
N ASN A 307 13.73 5.10 -10.52
CA ASN A 307 14.61 6.11 -9.93
C ASN A 307 13.83 7.12 -9.09
N TRP A 308 12.67 7.59 -9.57
CA TRP A 308 11.80 8.49 -8.82
C TRP A 308 11.31 7.85 -7.51
N MET A 309 10.85 6.59 -7.55
CA MET A 309 10.41 5.84 -6.35
C MET A 309 11.49 5.77 -5.26
N ILE A 310 12.73 5.46 -5.65
CA ILE A 310 13.87 5.36 -4.71
C ILE A 310 14.49 6.71 -4.33
N THR A 311 14.05 7.82 -4.93
CA THR A 311 14.53 9.17 -4.63
C THR A 311 13.39 10.05 -4.12
N GLU A 312 12.74 10.83 -4.99
CA GLU A 312 11.67 11.77 -4.64
C GLU A 312 10.46 11.08 -4.01
N GLY A 313 10.12 9.87 -4.45
CA GLY A 313 9.03 9.07 -3.91
C GLY A 313 9.24 8.72 -2.43
N GLN A 314 10.48 8.65 -1.95
CA GLN A 314 10.78 8.29 -0.55
C GLN A 314 10.18 9.29 0.46
N GLN A 315 9.82 10.50 0.04
CA GLN A 315 9.13 11.47 0.91
C GLN A 315 7.77 10.96 1.41
N TYR A 316 7.15 10.03 0.70
CA TYR A 316 5.85 9.46 1.05
C TYR A 316 5.94 8.26 2.00
N SER A 317 7.11 7.62 2.12
CA SER A 317 7.31 6.37 2.88
C SER A 317 6.87 6.48 4.33
N SER A 318 7.35 7.51 5.05
CA SER A 318 7.09 7.64 6.50
C SER A 318 5.61 7.87 6.84
N SER A 319 4.82 8.45 5.92
CA SER A 319 3.38 8.66 6.13
C SER A 319 2.59 7.36 6.18
N LEU A 320 3.18 6.28 5.66
CA LEU A 320 2.64 4.92 5.66
C LEU A 320 3.49 3.99 6.54
N LEU A 321 4.35 4.53 7.40
CA LEU A 321 5.22 3.79 8.33
C LEU A 321 6.28 2.89 7.69
N TYR A 322 6.62 3.13 6.42
CA TYR A 322 7.81 2.53 5.81
C TYR A 322 9.04 3.39 6.06
N VAL A 323 10.18 2.73 6.33
CA VAL A 323 11.46 3.42 6.55
C VAL A 323 12.08 3.80 5.21
N PRO A 324 12.33 5.10 4.96
CA PRO A 324 13.01 5.56 3.76
C PRO A 324 14.41 4.95 3.61
N LEU A 325 14.83 4.74 2.37
CA LEU A 325 16.17 4.28 2.05
C LEU A 325 17.23 5.32 2.46
N SER A 326 18.40 4.85 2.90
CA SER A 326 19.54 5.74 3.10
C SER A 326 20.19 6.12 1.77
N ASP A 327 20.88 7.26 1.72
CA ASP A 327 21.61 7.73 0.52
C ASP A 327 22.52 6.66 -0.08
N LYS A 328 23.13 5.81 0.76
CA LYS A 328 23.99 4.72 0.31
C LYS A 328 23.22 3.63 -0.44
N VAL A 329 22.01 3.28 0.02
CA VAL A 329 21.15 2.28 -0.62
C VAL A 329 20.52 2.87 -1.90
N VAL A 330 20.16 4.15 -1.89
CA VAL A 330 19.72 4.87 -3.10
C VAL A 330 20.84 4.86 -4.14
N LYS A 331 22.08 5.19 -3.76
CA LYS A 331 23.22 5.19 -4.68
C LYS A 331 23.50 3.80 -5.26
N LEU A 332 23.46 2.75 -4.44
CA LEU A 332 23.61 1.37 -4.88
C LEU A 332 22.56 1.00 -5.93
N SER A 333 21.31 1.40 -5.70
CA SER A 333 20.19 1.19 -6.60
C SER A 333 20.35 1.94 -7.92
N GLN A 334 20.76 3.22 -7.87
CA GLN A 334 21.05 4.01 -9.05
C GLN A 334 22.22 3.43 -9.87
N ASP A 335 23.27 2.93 -9.22
CA ASP A 335 24.39 2.26 -9.89
C ASP A 335 23.93 0.98 -10.63
N GLY A 336 22.92 0.29 -10.10
CA GLY A 336 22.23 -0.80 -10.80
C GLY A 336 21.43 -0.33 -12.00
N LEU A 337 20.57 0.67 -11.83
CA LEU A 337 19.74 1.24 -12.90
C LEU A 337 20.57 1.80 -14.05
N GLN A 338 21.74 2.36 -13.78
CA GLN A 338 22.69 2.85 -14.80
C GLN A 338 23.26 1.74 -15.69
N LYS A 339 23.11 0.45 -15.32
CA LYS A 339 23.54 -0.69 -16.15
C LYS A 339 22.46 -1.15 -17.13
N ILE A 340 21.23 -0.66 -16.97
CA ILE A 340 20.09 -1.10 -17.78
C ILE A 340 20.25 -0.66 -19.24
N LYS A 341 19.95 -1.59 -20.13
CA LYS A 341 20.04 -1.48 -21.58
C LYS A 341 18.69 -1.69 -22.25
N TYR A 342 18.67 -1.38 -23.54
CA TYR A 342 17.65 -1.80 -24.48
C TYR A 342 18.33 -2.29 -25.75
N ASP A 343 18.22 -3.58 -26.04
CA ASP A 343 18.88 -4.20 -27.22
C ASP A 343 20.40 -3.95 -27.19
N GLY A 344 21.00 -4.10 -26.01
CA GLY A 344 22.42 -3.86 -25.76
C GLY A 344 22.87 -2.40 -25.67
N GLU A 345 22.02 -1.41 -25.96
CA GLU A 345 22.32 0.01 -25.83
C GLU A 345 22.00 0.52 -24.42
N LEU A 346 22.94 1.21 -23.77
CA LEU A 346 22.75 1.82 -22.45
C LEU A 346 21.63 2.88 -22.49
N LEU A 347 20.71 2.85 -21.52
CA LEU A 347 19.60 3.78 -21.47
C LEU A 347 19.85 5.03 -20.63
N TRP A 348 20.76 4.94 -19.67
CA TRP A 348 21.14 6.02 -18.77
C TRP A 348 22.67 6.17 -18.77
N ASP A 349 23.17 7.20 -19.45
CA ASP A 349 24.60 7.52 -19.45
C ASP A 349 24.92 8.51 -18.31
N PRO A 350 25.63 8.09 -17.25
CA PRO A 350 26.00 8.96 -16.13
C PRO A 350 26.97 10.08 -16.53
N ASN A 351 27.61 9.98 -17.71
CA ASN A 351 28.58 10.97 -18.22
C ASN A 351 28.00 11.85 -19.34
N ALA A 352 26.73 11.65 -19.73
CA ALA A 352 26.09 12.51 -20.69
C ALA A 352 25.91 13.92 -20.10
N VAL A 353 26.54 14.91 -20.73
CA VAL A 353 26.25 16.32 -20.43
C VAL A 353 24.79 16.55 -20.81
N SER A 354 23.94 16.82 -19.81
CA SER A 354 22.53 17.16 -20.02
C SER A 354 22.44 18.27 -21.08
N THR A 355 21.92 17.91 -22.26
CA THR A 355 21.54 18.87 -23.31
C THR A 355 20.06 19.20 -23.21
N ALA A 356 19.43 18.93 -22.06
CA ALA A 356 18.09 19.39 -21.78
C ALA A 356 18.08 20.92 -21.95
N SER A 357 17.42 21.35 -23.01
CA SER A 357 17.06 22.74 -23.25
C SER A 357 16.51 23.30 -21.96
N THR A 358 17.12 24.38 -21.49
CA THR A 358 16.65 25.19 -20.37
C THR A 358 15.28 25.74 -20.73
N GLN A 359 14.23 24.95 -20.52
CA GLN A 359 12.93 25.51 -20.22
C GLN A 359 13.03 25.95 -18.77
N GLU A 360 13.11 27.26 -18.59
CA GLU A 360 13.01 27.89 -17.28
C GLU A 360 11.77 27.34 -16.58
N VAL A 361 11.99 26.52 -15.56
CA VAL A 361 11.00 26.30 -14.51
C VAL A 361 10.79 27.68 -13.89
N LYS A 362 9.73 28.36 -14.32
CA LYS A 362 9.20 29.49 -13.57
C LYS A 362 8.86 28.95 -12.19
N GLN A 363 9.60 29.40 -11.19
CA GLN A 363 9.11 29.49 -9.83
C GLN A 363 7.87 30.40 -9.86
N GLU A 364 6.71 29.81 -10.13
CA GLU A 364 5.44 30.40 -9.76
C GLU A 364 5.16 29.96 -8.32
N THR A 365 5.11 30.97 -7.46
CA THR A 365 4.57 30.89 -6.11
C THR A 365 3.31 30.04 -6.08
N VAL A 366 3.34 29.05 -5.19
CA VAL A 366 2.21 28.23 -4.74
C VAL A 366 0.92 29.05 -4.74
N ASN A 367 0.05 28.75 -5.70
CA ASN A 367 -1.38 28.88 -5.57
C ASN A 367 -1.96 27.52 -5.94
N SER A 368 -2.49 26.85 -4.92
CA SER A 368 -3.28 25.64 -4.99
C SER A 368 -4.48 25.84 -5.92
N GLU A 369 -4.48 25.18 -7.07
CA GLU A 369 -5.73 24.83 -7.77
C GLU A 369 -5.72 23.31 -8.05
N GLU A 370 -6.39 22.60 -7.15
CA GLU A 370 -6.67 21.17 -7.13
C GLU A 370 -7.72 20.82 -8.18
N GLY A 371 -7.54 19.69 -8.89
CA GLY A 371 -8.51 19.22 -9.88
C GLY A 371 -8.53 17.70 -10.03
N GLY A 372 -8.60 16.95 -8.93
CA GLY A 372 -8.70 15.48 -8.96
C GLY A 372 -9.27 14.81 -7.71
N GLY A 373 -9.36 15.52 -6.58
CA GLY A 373 -9.81 14.96 -5.30
C GLY A 373 -11.31 15.12 -5.03
N CYS A 374 -11.89 14.16 -4.31
CA CYS A 374 -13.23 14.28 -3.72
C CYS A 374 -13.23 15.23 -2.49
N LEU A 375 -12.79 16.48 -2.66
CA LEU A 375 -12.51 17.46 -1.58
C LEU A 375 -13.56 17.52 -0.46
N ILE A 376 -14.85 17.59 -0.81
CA ILE A 376 -15.95 17.62 0.17
C ILE A 376 -15.97 16.29 0.94
N ALA A 377 -16.02 15.15 0.25
CA ALA A 377 -16.03 13.85 0.91
C ALA A 377 -14.76 13.58 1.74
N THR A 378 -13.60 14.00 1.27
CA THR A 378 -12.33 13.97 2.02
C THR A 378 -12.43 14.78 3.31
N ALA A 379 -12.97 16.00 3.26
CA ALA A 379 -13.17 16.84 4.45
C ALA A 379 -14.21 16.22 5.41
N THR A 380 -15.29 15.65 4.86
CA THR A 380 -16.37 15.00 5.61
C THR A 380 -15.91 13.74 6.34
N TYR A 381 -15.18 12.86 5.67
CA TYR A 381 -14.77 11.56 6.22
C TYR A 381 -13.36 11.58 6.80
N GLY A 382 -12.66 12.72 6.69
CA GLY A 382 -11.41 13.01 7.38
C GLY A 382 -10.15 12.51 6.69
N SER A 383 -10.28 11.78 5.58
CA SER A 383 -9.14 11.27 4.81
C SER A 383 -9.57 10.98 3.37
N GLU A 384 -8.63 11.13 2.43
CA GLU A 384 -8.79 10.67 1.06
C GLU A 384 -8.91 9.14 0.97
N PHE A 385 -8.41 8.44 1.99
CA PHE A 385 -8.43 6.98 2.11
C PHE A 385 -9.61 6.45 2.92
N ALA A 386 -10.55 7.31 3.34
CA ALA A 386 -11.77 6.83 3.98
C ALA A 386 -12.55 5.91 3.01
N PRO A 387 -13.15 4.80 3.48
CA PRO A 387 -13.86 3.85 2.60
C PRO A 387 -14.91 4.51 1.70
N GLN A 388 -15.60 5.53 2.23
CA GLN A 388 -16.59 6.32 1.49
C GLN A 388 -15.98 7.14 0.34
N VAL A 389 -14.75 7.63 0.54
CA VAL A 389 -14.01 8.41 -0.48
C VAL A 389 -13.40 7.48 -1.51
N GLN A 390 -12.92 6.31 -1.09
CA GLN A 390 -12.44 5.26 -1.99
C GLN A 390 -13.56 4.70 -2.85
N GLN A 391 -14.75 4.45 -2.30
CA GLN A 391 -15.93 4.04 -3.07
C GLN A 391 -16.27 5.04 -4.18
N LEU A 392 -16.22 6.35 -3.90
CA LEU A 392 -16.43 7.39 -4.91
C LEU A 392 -15.37 7.34 -6.01
N ARG A 393 -14.10 7.13 -5.64
CA ARG A 393 -12.97 7.04 -6.57
C ARG A 393 -13.08 5.78 -7.43
N GLU A 394 -13.41 4.64 -6.86
CA GLU A 394 -13.60 3.38 -7.59
C GLU A 394 -14.75 3.48 -8.59
N ILE A 395 -15.90 4.05 -8.20
CA ILE A 395 -17.01 4.27 -9.14
C ILE A 395 -16.60 5.22 -10.26
N ARG A 396 -15.89 6.31 -9.93
CA ARG A 396 -15.37 7.24 -10.93
C ARG A 396 -14.41 6.53 -11.88
N ASP A 397 -13.35 5.95 -11.35
CA ASP A 397 -12.19 5.47 -12.12
C ASP A 397 -12.50 4.17 -12.87
N ASN A 398 -13.23 3.24 -12.23
CA ASN A 398 -13.48 1.91 -12.79
C ASN A 398 -14.79 1.82 -13.58
N GLN A 399 -15.80 2.63 -13.27
CA GLN A 399 -17.12 2.55 -13.92
C GLN A 399 -17.35 3.71 -14.88
N LEU A 400 -17.16 4.96 -14.42
CA LEU A 400 -17.48 6.15 -15.22
C LEU A 400 -16.40 6.48 -16.25
N MET A 401 -15.13 6.53 -15.85
CA MET A 401 -14.01 6.93 -16.72
C MET A 401 -13.67 5.89 -17.81
N ASN A 402 -14.20 4.67 -17.69
CA ASN A 402 -14.05 3.61 -18.69
C ASN A 402 -15.13 3.66 -19.79
N THR A 403 -16.08 4.61 -19.73
CA THR A 403 -17.15 4.79 -20.72
C THR A 403 -17.15 6.20 -21.31
N GLU A 404 -17.68 6.35 -22.52
CA GLU A 404 -17.71 7.66 -23.21
C GLU A 404 -18.69 8.61 -22.51
N SER A 405 -19.89 8.12 -22.19
CA SER A 405 -20.91 8.88 -21.47
C SER A 405 -20.51 9.21 -20.03
N GLY A 406 -19.87 8.28 -19.32
CA GLY A 406 -19.38 8.50 -17.96
C GLY A 406 -18.27 9.56 -17.92
N SER A 407 -17.32 9.49 -18.86
CA SER A 407 -16.25 10.50 -19.00
C SER A 407 -16.79 11.89 -19.34
N ALA A 408 -17.76 11.98 -20.26
CA ALA A 408 -18.41 13.25 -20.62
C ALA A 408 -19.20 13.85 -19.45
N PHE A 409 -19.91 13.02 -18.69
CA PHE A 409 -20.58 13.43 -17.45
C PHE A 409 -19.56 13.94 -16.41
N MET A 410 -18.48 13.20 -16.17
CA MET A 410 -17.45 13.57 -15.20
C MET A 410 -16.75 14.87 -15.56
N SER A 411 -16.54 15.14 -16.85
CA SER A 411 -15.99 16.41 -17.32
C SER A 411 -16.90 17.60 -16.93
N GLY A 412 -18.19 17.52 -17.25
CA GLY A 412 -19.15 18.58 -16.88
C GLY A 412 -19.40 18.68 -15.37
N PHE A 413 -19.40 17.54 -14.68
CA PHE A 413 -19.49 17.50 -13.22
C PHE A 413 -18.28 18.18 -12.56
N ASN A 414 -17.05 17.86 -13.00
CA ASN A 414 -15.82 18.43 -12.43
C ASN A 414 -15.76 19.94 -12.63
N GLU A 415 -16.12 20.44 -13.82
CA GLU A 415 -16.17 21.88 -14.10
C GLU A 415 -17.08 22.60 -13.10
N LEU A 416 -18.24 22.02 -12.78
CA LEU A 416 -19.14 22.60 -11.77
C LEU A 416 -18.64 22.37 -10.35
N TYR A 417 -18.23 21.15 -10.01
CA TYR A 417 -17.87 20.71 -8.67
C TYR A 417 -16.73 21.52 -8.07
N TYR A 418 -15.64 21.72 -8.82
CA TYR A 418 -14.47 22.44 -8.34
C TYR A 418 -14.69 23.95 -8.19
N THR A 419 -15.75 24.51 -8.76
CA THR A 419 -16.09 25.93 -8.55
C THR A 419 -16.55 26.24 -7.12
N PHE A 420 -17.00 25.23 -6.37
CA PHE A 420 -17.52 25.42 -5.00
C PHE A 420 -16.93 24.44 -3.98
N SER A 421 -16.40 23.30 -4.40
CA SER A 421 -15.95 22.24 -3.48
C SER A 421 -14.82 22.64 -2.53
N PRO A 422 -13.82 23.48 -2.89
CA PRO A 422 -12.81 23.92 -1.93
C PRO A 422 -13.42 24.76 -0.80
N THR A 423 -14.34 25.67 -1.13
CA THR A 423 -15.03 26.51 -0.14
C THR A 423 -15.85 25.67 0.83
N ILE A 424 -16.56 24.64 0.34
CA ILE A 424 -17.32 23.74 1.22
C ILE A 424 -16.38 22.91 2.10
N ALA A 425 -15.30 22.37 1.53
CA ALA A 425 -14.31 21.59 2.29
C ALA A 425 -13.65 22.42 3.40
N ASP A 426 -13.34 23.69 3.15
CA ASP A 426 -12.82 24.62 4.17
C ASP A 426 -13.87 24.91 5.26
N MET A 427 -15.14 25.12 4.90
CA MET A 427 -16.22 25.28 5.87
C MET A 427 -16.40 24.05 6.77
N GLU A 428 -16.17 22.84 6.25
CA GLU A 428 -16.21 21.60 7.03
C GLU A 428 -15.04 21.48 8.01
N ARG A 429 -13.84 21.94 7.62
CA ARG A 429 -12.67 21.98 8.50
C ARG A 429 -12.86 22.97 9.66
N GLU A 430 -13.53 24.09 9.41
CA GLU A 430 -13.77 25.13 10.41
C GLU A 430 -14.95 24.84 11.35
N SER A 431 -15.92 24.01 10.93
CA SER A 431 -17.16 23.78 11.67
C SER A 431 -17.51 22.29 11.78
N PRO A 432 -17.27 21.66 12.94
CA PRO A 432 -17.65 20.26 13.18
C PRO A 432 -19.16 19.99 13.01
N ILE A 433 -20.01 20.97 13.34
CA ILE A 433 -21.46 20.86 13.17
C ILE A 433 -21.83 20.86 11.68
N PHE A 434 -21.16 21.70 10.88
CA PHE A 434 -21.37 21.74 9.44
C PHE A 434 -20.89 20.44 8.79
N LYS A 435 -19.71 19.94 9.19
CA LYS A 435 -19.18 18.64 8.77
C LYS A 435 -20.17 17.49 9.02
N GLU A 436 -20.77 17.40 10.21
CA GLU A 436 -21.77 16.36 10.49
C GLU A 436 -23.07 16.54 9.68
N ALA A 437 -23.47 17.78 9.39
CA ALA A 437 -24.60 18.05 8.48
C ALA A 437 -24.30 17.62 7.04
N VAL A 438 -23.10 17.90 6.53
CA VAL A 438 -22.62 17.45 5.22
C VAL A 438 -22.55 15.92 5.17
N LYS A 439 -22.02 15.29 6.21
CA LYS A 439 -21.97 13.82 6.36
C LYS A 439 -23.35 13.17 6.28
N LEU A 440 -24.32 13.73 6.99
CA LEU A 440 -25.71 13.27 6.94
C LEU A 440 -26.33 13.46 5.55
N GLY A 441 -25.94 14.53 4.84
CA GLY A 441 -26.31 14.77 3.45
C GLY A 441 -25.67 13.80 2.46
N LEU A 442 -24.39 13.46 2.61
CA LEU A 442 -23.65 12.59 1.69
C LEU A 442 -23.98 11.11 1.84
N THR A 443 -24.26 10.65 3.07
CA THR A 443 -24.40 9.22 3.35
C THR A 443 -25.47 8.51 2.50
N PRO A 444 -26.70 9.06 2.33
CA PRO A 444 -27.69 8.44 1.45
C PRO A 444 -27.30 8.49 -0.03
N MET A 445 -26.66 9.56 -0.48
CA MET A 445 -26.16 9.70 -1.86
C MET A 445 -25.13 8.61 -2.19
N LEU A 446 -24.16 8.37 -1.30
CA LEU A 446 -23.17 7.30 -1.44
C LEU A 446 -23.81 5.92 -1.56
N SER A 447 -24.86 5.67 -0.75
CA SER A 447 -25.59 4.40 -0.82
C SER A 447 -26.32 4.22 -2.16
N THR A 448 -26.83 5.30 -2.77
CA THR A 448 -27.41 5.20 -4.12
C THR A 448 -26.36 5.02 -5.19
N LEU A 449 -25.16 5.58 -5.01
CA LEU A 449 -24.04 5.46 -5.95
C LEU A 449 -23.47 4.04 -5.97
N ALA A 450 -23.52 3.30 -4.86
CA ALA A 450 -23.12 1.88 -4.80
C ALA A 450 -23.81 0.99 -5.86
N ILE A 451 -24.99 1.38 -6.34
CA ILE A 451 -25.70 0.67 -7.42
C ILE A 451 -24.86 0.65 -8.71
N MET A 452 -24.04 1.69 -8.93
CA MET A 452 -23.15 1.84 -10.09
C MET A 452 -21.97 0.85 -10.08
N GLU A 453 -21.66 0.20 -8.97
CA GLU A 453 -20.56 -0.78 -8.89
C GLU A 453 -20.75 -1.98 -9.81
N ASN A 454 -22.00 -2.25 -10.25
CA ASN A 454 -22.33 -3.34 -11.15
C ASN A 454 -22.40 -2.93 -12.63
N ALA A 455 -21.96 -1.71 -12.99
CA ALA A 455 -22.16 -1.13 -14.32
C ALA A 455 -20.95 -1.32 -15.24
N GLU A 456 -20.80 -2.49 -15.87
CA GLU A 456 -19.59 -2.81 -16.65
C GLU A 456 -19.63 -2.30 -18.11
N THR A 457 -20.82 -1.98 -18.65
CA THR A 457 -21.01 -1.57 -20.05
C THR A 457 -21.57 -0.16 -20.22
N GLU A 458 -21.32 0.47 -21.36
CA GLU A 458 -21.84 1.81 -21.73
C GLU A 458 -23.36 1.94 -21.51
N SER A 459 -24.14 0.91 -21.89
CA SER A 459 -25.59 0.91 -21.70
C SER A 459 -26.02 0.82 -20.24
N GLU A 460 -25.24 0.12 -19.41
CA GLU A 460 -25.52 -0.03 -17.98
C GLU A 460 -25.14 1.24 -17.22
N VAL A 461 -24.00 1.87 -17.54
CA VAL A 461 -23.61 3.17 -16.97
C VAL A 461 -24.67 4.24 -17.26
N LEU A 462 -25.19 4.30 -18.50
CA LEU A 462 -26.29 5.21 -18.83
C LEU A 462 -27.59 4.88 -18.08
N GLY A 463 -28.00 3.62 -18.05
CA GLY A 463 -29.27 3.20 -17.42
C GLY A 463 -29.27 3.36 -15.90
N LEU A 464 -28.20 2.90 -15.24
CA LEU A 464 -28.01 3.02 -13.80
C LEU A 464 -27.73 4.47 -13.40
N GLY A 465 -26.93 5.20 -14.18
CA GLY A 465 -26.65 6.62 -13.94
C GLY A 465 -27.92 7.48 -13.93
N LEU A 466 -28.82 7.30 -14.91
CA LEU A 466 -30.12 7.97 -14.93
C LEU A 466 -31.00 7.60 -13.73
N SER A 467 -30.93 6.35 -13.28
CA SER A 467 -31.67 5.86 -12.11
C SER A 467 -31.15 6.50 -10.82
N VAL A 468 -29.83 6.59 -10.65
CA VAL A 468 -29.19 7.24 -9.51
C VAL A 468 -29.52 8.73 -9.47
N ILE A 469 -29.48 9.42 -10.61
CA ILE A 469 -29.87 10.84 -10.70
C ILE A 469 -31.34 11.01 -10.27
N ALA A 470 -32.26 10.18 -10.77
CA ALA A 470 -33.66 10.25 -10.41
C ALA A 470 -33.91 9.97 -8.91
N LEU A 471 -33.20 9.01 -8.33
CA LEU A 471 -33.27 8.70 -6.89
C LEU A 471 -32.80 9.89 -6.03
N ASN A 472 -31.67 10.50 -6.39
CA ASN A 472 -31.14 11.66 -5.68
C ASN A 472 -32.07 12.88 -5.80
N LEU A 473 -32.62 13.17 -6.99
CA LEU A 473 -33.63 14.24 -7.16
C LEU A 473 -34.89 13.97 -6.32
N GLY A 474 -35.33 12.73 -6.25
CA GLY A 474 -36.45 12.33 -5.39
C GLY A 474 -36.18 12.59 -3.91
N MET A 475 -34.99 12.23 -3.45
CA MET A 475 -34.58 12.31 -2.05
C MET A 475 -34.33 13.75 -1.58
N TYR A 476 -33.57 14.52 -2.35
CA TYR A 476 -33.11 15.84 -1.93
C TYR A 476 -34.00 17.00 -2.38
N ILE A 477 -34.90 16.78 -3.35
CA ILE A 477 -35.81 17.82 -3.85
C ILE A 477 -37.27 17.45 -3.60
N ALA A 478 -37.73 16.31 -4.13
CA ALA A 478 -39.16 15.99 -4.12
C ALA A 478 -39.71 15.70 -2.71
N ALA A 479 -39.01 14.89 -1.91
CA ALA A 479 -39.45 14.55 -0.56
C ALA A 479 -39.50 15.77 0.39
N PRO A 480 -38.47 16.65 0.45
CA PRO A 480 -38.55 17.90 1.18
C PRO A 480 -39.68 18.81 0.68
N ALA A 481 -39.83 18.97 -0.64
CA ALA A 481 -40.89 19.82 -1.22
C ALA A 481 -42.30 19.33 -0.86
N MET A 482 -42.54 18.01 -0.88
CA MET A 482 -43.80 17.42 -0.46
C MET A 482 -44.07 17.59 1.04
N MET A 483 -43.04 17.45 1.89
CA MET A 483 -43.16 17.74 3.32
C MET A 483 -43.51 19.22 3.57
N PHE A 484 -42.81 20.16 2.93
CA PHE A 484 -43.11 21.59 3.04
C PHE A 484 -44.52 21.93 2.53
N TYR A 485 -44.94 21.34 1.41
CA TYR A 485 -46.30 21.51 0.89
C TYR A 485 -47.35 20.98 1.88
N GLY A 486 -47.15 19.79 2.45
CA GLY A 486 -48.02 19.19 3.46
C GLY A 486 -48.11 20.03 4.73
N ILE A 487 -46.99 20.53 5.24
CA ILE A 487 -46.92 21.41 6.42
C ILE A 487 -47.63 22.74 6.13
N SER A 488 -47.38 23.36 4.99
CA SER A 488 -48.02 24.63 4.61
C SER A 488 -49.55 24.50 4.50
N LYS A 489 -50.05 23.35 4.02
CA LYS A 489 -51.48 23.03 3.91
C LYS A 489 -52.11 22.82 5.29
N LYS A 490 -51.40 22.16 6.21
CA LYS A 490 -51.83 21.93 7.60
C LYS A 490 -51.83 23.23 8.43
N VAL A 491 -50.84 24.10 8.24
CA VAL A 491 -50.78 25.44 8.85
C VAL A 491 -51.89 26.35 8.32
N LYS A 492 -52.25 26.26 7.03
CA LYS A 492 -53.41 26.97 6.47
C LYS A 492 -54.75 26.44 7.00
N SER A 493 -54.90 25.14 7.24
CA SER A 493 -56.15 24.60 7.81
C SER A 493 -56.35 24.96 9.29
N ILE A 494 -55.26 25.09 10.06
CA ILE A 494 -55.29 25.50 11.48
C ILE A 494 -55.63 26.99 11.65
N LYS A 495 -55.35 27.84 10.64
CA LYS A 495 -55.73 29.27 10.65
C LYS A 495 -57.17 29.55 10.19
N LEU A 496 -57.87 28.53 9.69
CA LEU A 496 -59.26 28.63 9.18
C LEU A 496 -60.29 27.90 10.07
N SER A 497 -59.84 27.33 11.19
CA SER A 497 -60.64 26.81 12.32
C SER A 497 -60.47 27.70 13.53
#